data_AF-A0AAJ1KXL9-F1
#
_entry.id   AF-A0AAJ1KXL9-F1
#
_cell.length_a   1.000
_cell.length_b   1.000
_cell.length_c   1.000
_cell.angle_alpha   90.00
_cell.angle_beta   90.00
_cell.angle_gamma   90.00
#
_symmetry.space_group_name_H-M   'P 1'
#
loop_
_entity.id
_entity.type
_entity.pdbx_description
1 polymer ?
#
loop_
_entity_poly.entity_id
_entity_poly.type
_entity_poly.pdbx_seq_one_letter_code
_entity_poly.pdbx_strand_id
1 'polypeptide(L)'
;SSGLGGIAHWLDHRIKDESMLLAVGLQVDPVVSNNTAEAAVALLLGNRLTQEALEPLALLHRPDASPPGELSEGMNMAAWNVPLEENILKNLWLAGMTSEQRAEVIACQNSHPAQSIENESVISLDMSMGHAGAAAPWLAIAAATEIARQTQSPQMIICGDTTQNVLWSTFITPIASRQEMDP
;
A
#
# COMPACT_ATOMS: atom_id res chain seq x y z
N SER A 1 10.17 8.78 11.10
CA SER A 1 9.89 8.33 9.73
C SER A 1 8.70 9.11 9.16
N SER A 2 8.60 9.25 7.84
CA SER A 2 7.47 9.88 7.13
C SER A 2 6.78 8.87 6.21
N GLY A 3 5.58 9.18 5.71
CA GLY A 3 4.86 8.31 4.77
C GLY A 3 4.60 6.91 5.32
N LEU A 4 4.74 5.88 4.47
CA LEU A 4 4.56 4.47 4.83
C LEU A 4 5.59 3.97 5.86
N GLY A 5 6.80 4.55 5.89
CA GLY A 5 7.77 4.28 6.95
C GLY A 5 7.28 4.74 8.34
N GLY A 6 6.33 5.67 8.40
CA GLY A 6 5.62 6.03 9.63
C GLY A 6 4.81 4.86 10.18
N ILE A 7 4.09 4.14 9.32
CA ILE A 7 3.31 2.95 9.69
C ILE A 7 4.25 1.83 10.15
N ALA A 8 5.30 1.52 9.36
CA ALA A 8 6.25 0.46 9.71
C ALA A 8 6.87 0.70 11.09
N HIS A 9 7.34 1.93 11.35
CA HIS A 9 7.87 2.31 12.66
C HIS A 9 6.84 2.22 13.78
N TRP A 10 5.59 2.64 13.53
CA TRP A 10 4.52 2.52 14.51
C TRP A 10 4.24 1.06 14.87
N LEU A 11 4.16 0.17 13.88
CA LEU A 11 4.02 -1.26 14.11
C LEU A 11 5.18 -1.80 14.96
N ASP A 12 6.43 -1.46 14.65
CA ASP A 12 7.59 -1.97 15.40
C ASP A 12 7.58 -1.61 16.89
N HIS A 13 7.04 -0.45 17.24
CA HIS A 13 7.09 0.09 18.60
C HIS A 13 5.78 -0.07 19.37
N ARG A 14 4.65 -0.25 18.68
CA ARG A 14 3.31 -0.17 19.27
C ARG A 14 2.43 -1.39 18.98
N ILE A 15 2.95 -2.47 18.38
CA ILE A 15 2.18 -3.70 18.12
C ILE A 15 1.65 -4.38 19.40
N LYS A 16 2.24 -4.08 20.56
CA LYS A 16 1.85 -4.64 21.87
C LYS A 16 0.99 -3.70 22.73
N ASP A 17 0.73 -2.48 22.27
CA ASP A 17 -0.06 -1.48 23.00
C ASP A 17 -1.49 -1.46 22.44
N GLU A 18 -2.53 -1.19 23.24
CA GLU A 18 -3.83 -0.83 22.69
C GLU A 18 -3.77 0.60 22.14
N SER A 19 -3.40 0.75 20.86
CA SER A 19 -3.20 2.07 20.25
C SER A 19 -3.74 2.13 18.82
N MET A 20 -4.21 3.31 18.45
CA MET A 20 -4.61 3.64 17.08
C MET A 20 -3.69 4.72 16.50
N LEU A 21 -3.52 4.70 15.19
CA LEU A 21 -2.78 5.69 14.42
C LEU A 21 -3.72 6.36 13.41
N LEU A 22 -3.85 7.68 13.49
CA LEU A 22 -4.49 8.48 12.45
C LEU A 22 -3.41 8.96 11.47
N ALA A 23 -3.42 8.43 10.26
CA ALA A 23 -2.59 8.91 9.16
C ALA A 23 -3.39 9.90 8.30
N VAL A 24 -2.80 11.07 8.04
CA VAL A 24 -3.42 12.12 7.20
C VAL A 24 -2.46 12.51 6.09
N GLY A 25 -2.94 12.42 4.86
CA GLY A 25 -2.26 12.89 3.66
C GLY A 25 -3.01 14.05 3.03
N LEU A 26 -2.30 15.12 2.69
CA LEU A 26 -2.88 16.29 2.07
C LEU A 26 -2.01 16.78 0.92
N GLN A 27 -2.63 17.01 -0.23
CA GLN A 27 -2.09 17.70 -1.38
C GLN A 27 -3.16 18.68 -1.85
N VAL A 28 -2.93 19.98 -1.63
CA VAL A 28 -3.86 21.06 -1.98
C VAL A 28 -3.04 22.20 -2.58
N ASP A 29 -3.56 22.83 -3.64
CA ASP A 29 -2.93 23.93 -4.35
C ASP A 29 -1.45 23.65 -4.70
N PRO A 30 -1.17 22.60 -5.50
CA PRO A 30 0.19 22.26 -5.89
C PRO A 30 0.84 23.42 -6.66
N VAL A 31 2.07 23.78 -6.27
CA VAL A 31 2.85 24.86 -6.91
C VAL A 31 2.99 24.67 -8.42
N VAL A 32 3.14 23.41 -8.86
CA VAL A 32 3.06 23.03 -10.27
C VAL A 32 1.69 22.43 -10.49
N SER A 33 0.85 23.04 -11.32
CA SER A 33 -0.53 22.57 -11.56
C SER A 33 -0.64 21.53 -12.69
N ASN A 34 0.39 21.41 -13.54
CA ASN A 34 0.35 20.47 -14.65
C ASN A 34 0.57 19.03 -14.15
N ASN A 35 -0.34 18.13 -14.54
CA ASN A 35 -0.32 16.71 -14.17
C ASN A 35 -0.33 16.44 -12.65
N THR A 36 -0.90 17.34 -11.85
CA THR A 36 -1.07 17.17 -10.41
C THR A 36 -2.52 16.97 -10.02
N ALA A 37 -2.74 16.30 -8.89
CA ALA A 37 -4.05 16.11 -8.29
C ALA A 37 -4.13 16.81 -6.93
N GLU A 38 -5.30 17.30 -6.58
CA GLU A 38 -5.62 17.66 -5.20
C GLU A 38 -6.31 16.48 -4.51
N ALA A 39 -5.84 16.14 -3.31
CA ALA A 39 -6.39 15.04 -2.53
C ALA A 39 -6.18 15.26 -1.03
N ALA A 40 -7.19 14.89 -0.25
CA ALA A 40 -7.14 14.82 1.20
C ALA A 40 -7.61 13.43 1.61
N VAL A 41 -6.78 12.70 2.37
CA VAL A 41 -7.07 11.33 2.81
C VAL A 41 -6.77 11.22 4.30
N ALA A 42 -7.70 10.63 5.03
CA ALA A 42 -7.52 10.26 6.43
C ALA A 42 -7.78 8.77 6.60
N LEU A 43 -6.83 8.07 7.23
CA LEU A 43 -6.91 6.64 7.53
C LEU A 43 -6.76 6.45 9.04
N LEU A 44 -7.70 5.75 9.64
CA LEU A 44 -7.59 5.32 11.03
C LEU A 44 -7.13 3.85 11.05
N LEU A 45 -5.95 3.62 11.59
CA LEU A 45 -5.32 2.31 11.67
C LEU A 45 -5.37 1.83 13.12
N GLY A 46 -6.03 0.71 13.34
CA GLY A 46 -5.96 -0.03 14.59
C GLY A 46 -4.93 -1.15 14.47
N ASN A 47 -4.18 -1.41 15.54
CA ASN A 47 -3.38 -2.63 15.59
C ASN A 47 -4.25 -3.83 16.03
N ARG A 48 -3.67 -5.02 16.09
CA ARG A 48 -4.40 -6.25 16.44
C ARG A 48 -5.12 -6.20 17.79
N LEU A 49 -4.70 -5.34 18.71
CA LEU A 49 -5.29 -5.22 20.04
C LEU A 49 -6.51 -4.28 20.08
N THR A 50 -6.75 -3.50 19.02
CA THR A 50 -7.86 -2.54 18.97
C THR A 50 -9.03 -3.02 18.10
N GLN A 51 -9.07 -4.30 17.72
CA GLN A 51 -10.11 -4.85 16.83
C GLN A 51 -11.52 -4.81 17.44
N GLU A 52 -11.62 -4.79 18.78
CA GLU A 52 -12.91 -4.66 19.48
C GLU A 52 -13.32 -3.21 19.71
N ALA A 53 -12.39 -2.25 19.54
CA ALA A 53 -12.68 -0.82 19.70
C ALA A 53 -13.42 -0.25 18.48
N LEU A 54 -13.07 -0.70 17.28
CA LEU A 54 -13.72 -0.33 16.02
C LEU A 54 -13.68 -1.52 15.05
N GLU A 55 -14.79 -1.74 14.34
CA GLU A 55 -14.85 -2.76 13.28
C GLU A 55 -13.91 -2.34 12.12
N PRO A 56 -12.88 -3.14 11.78
CA PRO A 56 -12.00 -2.82 10.67
C PRO A 56 -12.76 -2.91 9.34
N LEU A 57 -12.30 -2.19 8.31
CA LEU A 57 -12.81 -2.31 6.94
C LEU A 57 -12.04 -3.36 6.13
N ALA A 58 -10.74 -3.45 6.39
CA ALA A 58 -9.79 -4.39 5.79
C ALA A 58 -8.55 -4.48 6.70
N LEU A 59 -7.62 -5.37 6.37
CA LEU A 59 -6.33 -5.51 7.04
C LEU A 59 -5.24 -4.91 6.16
N LEU A 60 -4.51 -3.92 6.69
CA LEU A 60 -3.29 -3.38 6.08
C LEU A 60 -2.08 -4.13 6.62
N HIS A 61 -1.33 -4.75 5.72
CA HIS A 61 -0.12 -5.51 6.05
C HIS A 61 1.10 -4.60 6.15
N ARG A 62 2.15 -5.08 6.82
CA ARG A 62 3.36 -4.29 7.08
C ARG A 62 3.98 -3.79 5.76
N PRO A 63 4.16 -2.47 5.57
CA PRO A 63 4.89 -1.96 4.41
C PRO A 63 6.38 -2.29 4.51
N ASP A 64 6.97 -2.66 3.38
CA ASP A 64 8.41 -2.92 3.26
C ASP A 64 9.03 -2.01 2.19
N ALA A 65 10.26 -1.52 2.43
CA ALA A 65 10.93 -0.55 1.58
C ALA A 65 12.03 -1.22 0.77
N SER A 66 12.03 -0.96 -0.53
CA SER A 66 12.99 -1.50 -1.48
C SER A 66 13.86 -0.37 -2.03
N PRO A 67 15.19 -0.43 -1.86
CA PRO A 67 16.11 0.39 -2.63
C PRO A 67 15.95 0.15 -4.14
N PRO A 68 16.46 1.07 -4.99
CA PRO A 68 16.42 0.90 -6.44
C PRO A 68 17.11 -0.41 -6.88
N GLY A 69 16.41 -1.22 -7.66
CA GLY A 69 16.88 -2.51 -8.15
C GLY A 69 16.59 -3.70 -7.23
N GLU A 70 15.95 -3.47 -6.08
CA GLU A 70 15.63 -4.51 -5.08
C GLU A 70 14.11 -4.68 -4.89
N LEU A 71 13.29 -4.15 -5.80
CA LEU A 71 11.83 -4.22 -5.68
C LEU A 71 11.31 -5.66 -5.57
N SER A 72 11.89 -6.61 -6.30
CA SER A 72 11.46 -8.02 -6.23
C SER A 72 11.59 -8.57 -4.82
N GLU A 73 12.75 -8.34 -4.18
CA GLU A 73 13.03 -8.74 -2.81
C GLU A 73 12.06 -8.06 -1.82
N GLY A 74 11.84 -6.75 -1.95
CA GLY A 74 10.92 -6.03 -1.07
C GLY A 74 9.45 -6.44 -1.26
N MET A 75 9.04 -6.81 -2.48
CA MET A 75 7.73 -7.42 -2.73
C MET A 75 7.58 -8.76 -2.00
N ASN A 76 8.61 -9.62 -2.02
CA ASN A 76 8.63 -10.88 -1.28
C ASN A 76 8.55 -10.64 0.24
N MET A 77 9.33 -9.68 0.76
CA MET A 77 9.34 -9.34 2.18
C MET A 77 7.97 -8.82 2.64
N ALA A 78 7.34 -7.94 1.86
CA ALA A 78 6.01 -7.42 2.15
C ALA A 78 4.92 -8.52 2.11
N ALA A 79 5.12 -9.58 1.33
CA ALA A 79 4.18 -10.70 1.18
C ALA A 79 4.36 -11.79 2.25
N TRP A 80 5.49 -11.82 2.95
CA TRP A 80 5.92 -12.95 3.78
C TRP A 80 4.88 -13.47 4.78
N ASN A 81 4.14 -12.56 5.46
CA ASN A 81 3.11 -12.91 6.44
C ASN A 81 1.69 -12.60 5.95
N VAL A 82 1.49 -12.48 4.63
CA VAL A 82 0.18 -12.21 4.04
C VAL A 82 -0.47 -13.53 3.64
N PRO A 83 -1.70 -13.85 4.11
CA PRO A 83 -2.38 -15.09 3.74
C PRO A 83 -2.93 -15.01 2.31
N LEU A 84 -2.05 -15.28 1.35
CA LEU A 84 -2.35 -15.29 -0.08
C LEU A 84 -2.76 -16.68 -0.60
N GLU A 85 -2.82 -17.71 0.26
CA GLU A 85 -3.24 -19.06 -0.14
C GLU A 85 -4.68 -19.03 -0.69
N GLU A 86 -4.86 -19.61 -1.87
CA GLU A 86 -6.12 -19.68 -2.66
C GLU A 86 -6.66 -18.34 -3.21
N ASN A 87 -6.19 -17.18 -2.76
CA ASN A 87 -6.63 -15.86 -3.23
C ASN A 87 -5.54 -15.12 -4.02
N ILE A 88 -5.53 -15.35 -5.34
CA ILE A 88 -4.75 -14.57 -6.30
C ILE A 88 -4.96 -13.06 -6.05
N LEU A 89 -3.88 -12.28 -6.11
CA LEU A 89 -3.96 -10.83 -5.99
C LEU A 89 -4.89 -10.28 -7.07
N LYS A 90 -5.88 -9.50 -6.66
CA LYS A 90 -6.88 -9.00 -7.60
C LYS A 90 -6.36 -7.84 -8.43
N ASN A 91 -5.68 -6.89 -7.80
CA ASN A 91 -5.11 -5.72 -8.47
C ASN A 91 -3.73 -5.35 -7.89
N LEU A 92 -2.95 -4.66 -8.72
CA LEU A 92 -1.74 -3.93 -8.34
C LEU A 92 -2.01 -2.43 -8.43
N TRP A 93 -1.94 -1.72 -7.31
CA TRP A 93 -2.12 -0.28 -7.23
C TRP A 93 -0.78 0.44 -7.23
N LEU A 94 -0.60 1.38 -8.16
CA LEU A 94 0.63 2.15 -8.35
C LEU A 94 0.37 3.64 -8.07
N ALA A 95 1.18 4.26 -7.21
CA ALA A 95 1.03 5.67 -6.84
C ALA A 95 2.34 6.37 -6.47
N GLY A 96 2.43 7.68 -6.72
CA GLY A 96 3.49 8.55 -6.22
C GLY A 96 4.89 8.26 -6.77
N MET A 97 5.00 7.67 -7.97
CA MET A 97 6.28 7.18 -8.51
C MET A 97 6.86 8.06 -9.61
N THR A 98 8.20 8.11 -9.70
CA THR A 98 8.89 8.67 -10.86
C THR A 98 8.81 7.74 -12.08
N SER A 99 9.26 8.22 -13.24
CA SER A 99 9.36 7.40 -14.46
C SER A 99 10.32 6.23 -14.30
N GLU A 100 11.44 6.43 -13.59
CA GLU A 100 12.45 5.40 -13.32
C GLU A 100 11.88 4.33 -12.39
N GLN A 101 11.24 4.74 -11.30
CA GLN A 101 10.56 3.83 -10.37
C GLN A 101 9.46 3.02 -11.06
N ARG A 102 8.70 3.66 -11.96
CA ARG A 102 7.69 2.97 -12.78
C ARG A 102 8.31 1.92 -13.70
N ALA A 103 9.45 2.22 -14.32
CA ALA A 103 10.15 1.27 -15.17
C ALA A 103 10.63 0.04 -14.39
N GLU A 104 11.08 0.23 -13.14
CA GLU A 104 11.42 -0.88 -12.24
C GLU A 104 10.20 -1.74 -11.90
N VAL A 105 9.05 -1.12 -11.58
CA VAL A 105 7.80 -1.86 -11.35
C VAL A 105 7.42 -2.72 -12.56
N ILE A 106 7.52 -2.16 -13.78
CA ILE A 106 7.24 -2.90 -15.02
C ILE A 106 8.20 -4.10 -15.18
N ALA A 107 9.49 -3.91 -14.88
CA ALA A 107 10.49 -4.98 -14.96
C ALA A 107 10.21 -6.11 -13.94
N CYS A 108 9.65 -5.77 -12.77
CA CYS A 108 9.37 -6.73 -11.71
C CYS A 108 7.94 -7.31 -11.74
N GLN A 109 7.04 -6.84 -12.60
CA GLN A 109 5.61 -7.22 -12.57
C GLN A 109 5.36 -8.73 -12.72
N ASN A 110 6.25 -9.45 -13.42
CA ASN A 110 6.17 -10.91 -13.58
C ASN A 110 6.84 -11.70 -12.43
N SER A 111 7.25 -11.03 -11.35
CA SER A 111 7.88 -11.64 -10.17
C SER A 111 6.85 -11.89 -9.06
N HIS A 112 7.16 -12.79 -8.13
CA HIS A 112 6.29 -13.00 -6.96
C HIS A 112 6.20 -11.74 -6.09
N PRO A 113 4.99 -11.38 -5.58
CA PRO A 113 3.69 -12.01 -5.79
C PRO A 113 2.85 -11.40 -6.93
N ALA A 114 3.37 -10.42 -7.66
CA ALA A 114 2.67 -9.71 -8.73
C ALA A 114 2.42 -10.54 -10.00
N GLN A 115 3.11 -11.68 -10.18
CA GLN A 115 3.07 -12.48 -11.42
C GLN A 115 1.69 -13.00 -11.83
N SER A 116 0.75 -13.01 -10.88
CA SER A 116 -0.63 -13.47 -11.09
C SER A 116 -1.58 -12.36 -11.55
N ILE A 117 -1.12 -11.12 -11.56
CA ILE A 117 -1.93 -9.93 -11.87
C ILE A 117 -1.91 -9.67 -13.37
N GLU A 118 -3.08 -9.66 -13.98
CA GLU A 118 -3.27 -9.31 -15.39
C GLU A 118 -2.98 -7.81 -15.61
N ASN A 119 -2.52 -7.43 -16.80
CA ASN A 119 -2.09 -6.06 -17.08
C ASN A 119 -3.21 -5.01 -16.89
N GLU A 120 -4.45 -5.38 -17.21
CA GLU A 120 -5.65 -4.57 -16.99
C GLU A 120 -5.99 -4.39 -15.51
N SER A 121 -5.45 -5.23 -14.63
CA SER A 121 -5.61 -5.16 -13.18
C SER A 121 -4.46 -4.39 -12.52
N VAL A 122 -3.58 -3.75 -13.31
CA VAL A 122 -2.59 -2.77 -12.83
C VAL A 122 -3.19 -1.37 -12.93
N ILE A 123 -3.41 -0.76 -11.77
CA ILE A 123 -4.11 0.52 -11.64
C ILE A 123 -3.11 1.59 -11.20
N SER A 124 -2.78 2.51 -12.11
CA SER A 124 -1.93 3.66 -11.80
C SER A 124 -2.77 4.89 -11.45
N LEU A 125 -2.85 5.23 -10.15
CA LEU A 125 -3.57 6.42 -9.70
C LEU A 125 -2.99 7.70 -10.31
N ASP A 126 -1.65 7.81 -10.39
CA ASP A 126 -1.00 8.97 -11.01
C ASP A 126 -1.45 9.22 -12.46
N MET A 127 -1.76 8.15 -13.21
CA MET A 127 -2.21 8.26 -14.61
C MET A 127 -3.70 8.57 -14.72
N SER A 128 -4.49 8.13 -13.75
CA SER A 128 -5.94 8.33 -13.75
C SER A 128 -6.36 9.72 -13.28
N MET A 129 -5.65 10.29 -12.31
CA MET A 129 -6.06 11.53 -11.64
C MET A 129 -4.95 12.59 -11.54
N GLY A 130 -3.72 12.27 -11.93
CA GLY A 130 -2.54 13.12 -11.73
C GLY A 130 -1.81 12.82 -10.42
N HIS A 131 -0.67 13.48 -10.21
CA HIS A 131 0.16 13.26 -9.04
C HIS A 131 -0.44 13.88 -7.78
N ALA A 132 -0.90 13.04 -6.86
CA ALA A 132 -1.45 13.44 -5.56
C ALA A 132 -0.38 13.72 -4.49
N GLY A 133 0.90 13.78 -4.85
CA GLY A 133 2.02 14.12 -3.97
C GLY A 133 2.00 13.35 -2.64
N ALA A 134 2.04 14.08 -1.51
CA ALA A 134 2.04 13.47 -0.18
C ALA A 134 0.76 12.67 0.15
N ALA A 135 -0.33 12.89 -0.58
CA ALA A 135 -1.59 12.16 -0.43
C ALA A 135 -1.58 10.81 -1.19
N ALA A 136 -0.68 10.61 -2.14
CA ALA A 136 -0.67 9.46 -3.06
C ALA A 136 -0.69 8.08 -2.38
N PRO A 137 0.21 7.75 -1.41
CA PRO A 137 0.19 6.43 -0.78
C PRO A 137 -1.09 6.17 0.03
N TRP A 138 -1.63 7.21 0.66
CA TRP A 138 -2.85 7.11 1.46
C TRP A 138 -4.07 6.90 0.57
N LEU A 139 -4.10 7.56 -0.59
CA LEU A 139 -5.16 7.39 -1.57
C LEU A 139 -5.15 5.99 -2.17
N ALA A 140 -3.97 5.43 -2.43
CA ALA A 140 -3.82 4.03 -2.87
C ALA A 140 -4.37 3.06 -1.82
N ILE A 141 -4.03 3.25 -0.54
CA ILE A 141 -4.56 2.43 0.56
C ILE A 141 -6.09 2.54 0.67
N ALA A 142 -6.65 3.75 0.58
CA ALA A 142 -8.09 3.96 0.66
C ALA A 142 -8.83 3.27 -0.50
N ALA A 143 -8.35 3.44 -1.73
CA ALA A 143 -8.94 2.83 -2.91
C ALA A 143 -8.83 1.30 -2.89
N ALA A 144 -7.65 0.77 -2.57
CA ALA A 144 -7.43 -0.67 -2.42
C ALA A 144 -8.31 -1.26 -1.31
N THR A 145 -8.49 -0.55 -0.19
CA THR A 145 -9.38 -0.98 0.91
C THR A 145 -10.82 -1.13 0.44
N GLU A 146 -11.34 -0.17 -0.32
CA GLU A 146 -12.71 -0.25 -0.81
C GLU A 146 -12.88 -1.41 -1.80
N ILE A 147 -11.91 -1.64 -2.70
CA ILE A 147 -11.97 -2.77 -3.64
C ILE A 147 -11.81 -4.11 -2.91
N ALA A 148 -10.89 -4.22 -1.95
CA ALA A 148 -10.74 -5.43 -1.13
C ALA A 148 -12.05 -5.79 -0.43
N ARG A 149 -12.76 -4.79 0.11
CA ARG A 149 -14.05 -4.96 0.77
C ARG A 149 -15.15 -5.39 -0.21
N GLN A 150 -15.18 -4.82 -1.41
CA GLN A 150 -16.20 -5.16 -2.42
C GLN A 150 -15.98 -6.54 -3.03
N THR A 151 -14.74 -6.90 -3.37
CA THR A 151 -14.44 -8.13 -4.10
C THR A 151 -14.10 -9.29 -3.18
N GLN A 152 -13.87 -9.04 -1.89
CA GLN A 152 -13.33 -10.02 -0.95
C GLN A 152 -12.04 -10.65 -1.47
N SER A 153 -11.16 -9.83 -2.06
CA SER A 153 -9.88 -10.30 -2.63
C SER A 153 -8.70 -9.43 -2.17
N PRO A 154 -7.51 -10.02 -1.97
CA PRO A 154 -6.29 -9.29 -1.68
C PRO A 154 -5.91 -8.26 -2.75
N GLN A 155 -5.33 -7.14 -2.33
CA GLN A 155 -4.80 -6.08 -3.18
C GLN A 155 -3.34 -5.85 -2.85
N MET A 156 -2.51 -5.64 -3.88
CA MET A 156 -1.12 -5.24 -3.71
C MET A 156 -0.97 -3.76 -4.01
N ILE A 157 -0.15 -3.05 -3.25
CA ILE A 157 0.12 -1.63 -3.44
C ILE A 157 1.64 -1.45 -3.55
N ILE A 158 2.08 -0.73 -4.57
CA ILE A 158 3.45 -0.22 -4.69
C ILE A 158 3.40 1.31 -4.77
N CYS A 159 4.10 1.98 -3.86
CA CYS A 159 4.17 3.43 -3.80
C CYS A 159 5.62 3.92 -3.88
N GLY A 160 5.85 4.98 -4.66
CA GLY A 160 7.13 5.67 -4.67
C GLY A 160 7.30 6.58 -3.45
N ASP A 161 8.48 6.57 -2.86
CA ASP A 161 9.00 7.68 -2.06
C ASP A 161 10.12 8.33 -2.86
N THR A 162 9.82 9.46 -3.50
CA THR A 162 10.76 10.19 -4.35
C THR A 162 11.81 10.94 -3.56
N THR A 163 11.61 11.14 -2.26
CA THR A 163 12.57 11.84 -1.38
C THR A 163 13.68 10.92 -0.92
N GLN A 164 13.34 9.66 -0.64
CA GLN A 164 14.29 8.63 -0.22
C GLN A 164 14.74 7.74 -1.39
N ASN A 165 14.12 7.91 -2.56
CA ASN A 165 14.34 7.10 -3.75
C ASN A 165 14.16 5.60 -3.48
N VAL A 166 13.05 5.25 -2.83
CA VAL A 166 12.67 3.86 -2.53
C VAL A 166 11.27 3.56 -3.03
N LEU A 167 11.00 2.29 -3.28
CA LEU A 167 9.65 1.78 -3.54
C LEU A 167 9.14 1.04 -2.31
N TRP A 168 7.94 1.39 -1.86
CA TRP A 168 7.26 0.73 -0.76
C TRP A 168 6.25 -0.27 -1.29
N SER A 169 6.32 -1.51 -0.81
CA SER A 169 5.36 -2.58 -1.11
C SER A 169 4.50 -2.87 0.12
N THR A 170 3.20 -3.04 -0.04
CA THR A 170 2.28 -3.46 1.02
C THR A 170 1.05 -4.16 0.42
N PHE A 171 0.21 -4.73 1.29
CA PHE A 171 -0.99 -5.47 0.91
C PHE A 171 -2.20 -5.02 1.74
N ILE A 172 -3.36 -5.08 1.10
CA ILE A 172 -4.65 -5.03 1.78
C ILE A 172 -5.34 -6.37 1.61
N THR A 173 -5.80 -6.99 2.70
CA THR A 173 -6.65 -8.18 2.64
C THR A 173 -8.03 -7.94 3.28
N PRO A 174 -9.08 -8.63 2.82
CA PRO A 174 -10.36 -8.64 3.51
C PRO A 174 -10.24 -9.22 4.93
N ILE A 175 -11.17 -8.86 5.82
CA ILE A 175 -11.22 -9.35 7.22
C ILE A 175 -11.45 -10.86 7.28
N ALA A 176 -12.13 -11.44 6.27
CA ALA A 176 -12.39 -12.88 6.19
C ALA A 176 -11.10 -13.71 6.05
N SER A 177 -9.98 -13.12 5.61
CA SER A 177 -8.67 -13.76 5.49
C SER A 177 -7.94 -13.92 6.84
N ARG A 178 -8.67 -14.12 7.94
CA ARG A 178 -8.18 -14.09 9.34
C ARG A 178 -7.15 -15.16 9.73
N GLN A 179 -6.65 -15.95 8.80
CA GLN A 179 -5.52 -16.84 9.05
C GLN A 179 -4.22 -16.05 8.97
N GLU A 180 -3.77 -15.48 10.08
CA GLU A 180 -2.32 -15.31 10.26
C GLU A 180 -1.74 -16.73 10.29
N MET A 181 -0.77 -17.02 9.42
CA MET A 181 -0.02 -18.27 9.54
C MET A 181 0.80 -18.16 10.82
N ASP A 182 0.55 -19.07 11.78
CA ASP A 182 1.38 -19.17 12.98
C ASP A 182 2.85 -19.44 12.58
N PRO A 183 3.83 -18.87 13.31
CA PRO A 183 5.25 -18.93 12.99
C PRO A 183 5.88 -20.33 13.08
#